data_AF-A0A6P0ZZ13-F1
#
_entry.id   AF-A0A6P0ZZ13-F1
#
_cell.length_a   1.000
_cell.length_b   1.000
_cell.length_c   1.000
_cell.angle_alpha   90.00
_cell.angle_beta   90.00
_cell.angle_gamma   90.00
#
_symmetry.space_group_name_H-M   'P 1'
#
loop_
_entity.id
_entity.type
_entity.pdbx_description
1 polymer ?
#
loop_
_entity_poly.entity_id
_entity_poly.type
_entity_poly.pdbx_seq_one_letter_code
_entity_poly.pdbx_strand_id
1 'polypeptide(L)'
;MSVGILGTKLGMTQVFDDEGRAIPVTIVQAGPCTVTQIKTNQTDGYNAIQIGYDQVKPKAITKPEIGHLAKSSAPPLRHLREYRVDDSSKFELADPVQ
;
A
#
# COMPACT_ATOMS: atom_id res chain seq x y z
N MET A 1 1.98 -6.80 -14.65
CA MET A 1 2.34 -7.21 -13.25
C MET A 1 1.14 -6.99 -12.34
N SER A 2 0.90 -7.85 -11.34
CA SER A 2 -0.17 -7.63 -10.34
C SER A 2 0.24 -6.59 -9.30
N VAL A 3 -0.70 -5.77 -8.86
CA VAL A 3 -0.48 -4.82 -7.76
C VAL A 3 -0.42 -5.60 -6.44
N GLY A 4 0.60 -5.32 -5.62
CA GLY A 4 0.72 -5.88 -4.28
C GLY A 4 0.17 -4.91 -3.22
N ILE A 5 -0.17 -5.45 -2.05
CA ILE A 5 -0.56 -4.69 -0.87
C ILE A 5 0.57 -4.65 0.16
N LEU A 6 0.64 -3.56 0.93
CA LEU A 6 1.52 -3.44 2.08
C LEU A 6 0.82 -4.00 3.32
N GLY A 7 1.63 -4.56 4.22
CA GLY A 7 1.15 -5.06 5.50
C GLY A 7 2.24 -5.12 6.55
N THR A 8 1.81 -5.16 7.81
CA THR A 8 2.69 -5.26 8.97
C THR A 8 2.74 -6.71 9.43
N LYS A 9 3.93 -7.28 9.58
CA LYS A 9 4.11 -8.58 10.20
C LYS A 9 3.77 -8.46 11.69
N LEU A 10 2.68 -9.07 12.13
CA LEU A 10 2.25 -9.06 13.52
C LEU A 10 2.95 -10.13 14.35
N GLY A 11 3.23 -11.29 13.74
CA GLY A 11 3.85 -12.40 14.45
C GLY A 11 3.70 -13.72 13.71
N MET A 12 3.99 -14.80 14.42
CA MET A 12 3.87 -16.17 13.93
C MET A 12 3.01 -16.97 14.90
N THR A 13 2.21 -17.87 14.34
CA THR A 13 1.41 -18.84 15.10
C THR A 13 1.38 -20.16 14.33
N GLN A 14 0.58 -21.12 14.78
CA GLN A 14 0.33 -22.36 14.07
C GLN A 14 -1.17 -22.60 13.92
N VAL A 15 -1.55 -23.18 12.79
CA VAL A 15 -2.92 -23.66 12.51
C VAL A 15 -2.84 -25.17 12.36
N PHE A 16 -3.77 -25.89 12.96
CA PHE A 16 -3.88 -27.33 12.78
C PHE A 16 -4.80 -27.61 11.60
N ASP A 17 -4.39 -28.46 10.67
CA ASP A 17 -5.27 -28.96 9.61
C ASP A 17 -6.18 -30.09 10.11
N ASP A 18 -7.09 -30.55 9.25
CA ASP A 18 -8.06 -31.60 9.57
C ASP A 18 -7.40 -32.96 9.90
N GLU A 19 -6.13 -33.15 9.49
CA GLU A 19 -5.33 -34.34 9.78
C GLU A 19 -4.50 -34.20 11.08
N GLY A 20 -4.61 -33.07 11.77
CA GLY A 20 -3.91 -32.79 13.03
C GLY A 20 -2.45 -32.31 12.85
N ARG A 21 -2.03 -31.94 11.64
CA ARG A 21 -0.67 -31.43 11.39
C ARG A 21 -0.60 -29.95 11.78
N ALA A 22 0.45 -29.57 12.50
CA ALA A 22 0.71 -28.18 12.86
C ALA A 22 1.40 -27.43 11.72
N ILE A 23 0.71 -26.49 11.10
CA ILE A 23 1.23 -25.64 10.01
C ILE A 23 1.67 -24.29 10.59
N PRO A 24 2.97 -23.94 10.55
CA PRO A 24 3.43 -22.63 11.01
C PRO A 24 3.00 -21.55 10.01
N VAL A 25 2.36 -20.50 10.53
CA VAL A 25 1.85 -19.38 9.72
C VAL A 25 2.36 -18.05 10.25
N THR A 26 2.49 -17.07 9.35
CA THR A 26 2.79 -15.68 9.71
C THR A 26 1.53 -14.85 9.63
N ILE A 27 1.20 -14.13 10.69
CA ILE A 27 0.09 -13.20 10.72
C ILE A 27 0.58 -11.87 10.14
N VAL A 28 -0.05 -11.43 9.05
CA VAL A 28 0.21 -10.15 8.41
C VAL A 28 -1.06 -9.30 8.46
N GLN A 29 -0.97 -8.12 9.07
CA GLN A 29 -2.03 -7.12 9.00
C GLN A 29 -1.90 -6.37 7.67
N ALA A 30 -2.74 -6.72 6.70
CA ALA A 30 -2.76 -6.06 5.42
C ALA A 30 -3.68 -4.84 5.42
N GLY A 31 -3.22 -3.75 4.78
CA GLY A 31 -4.04 -2.58 4.51
C GLY A 31 -4.54 -1.78 5.73
N PRO A 32 -5.30 -0.69 5.50
CA PRO A 32 -5.67 -0.17 4.17
C PRO A 32 -4.46 0.38 3.40
N CYS A 33 -4.42 0.12 2.09
CA CYS A 33 -3.41 0.63 1.17
C CYS A 33 -4.07 1.59 0.18
N THR A 34 -3.79 2.88 0.26
CA THR A 34 -4.49 3.90 -0.55
C THR A 34 -3.64 4.37 -1.71
N VAL A 35 -4.21 4.51 -2.92
CA VAL A 35 -3.48 5.09 -4.06
C VAL A 35 -3.22 6.58 -3.83
N THR A 36 -1.95 6.97 -3.75
CA THR A 36 -1.49 8.34 -3.49
C THR A 36 -1.00 9.06 -4.74
N GLN A 37 -0.59 8.34 -5.77
CA GLN A 37 -0.16 8.93 -7.04
C GLN A 37 -0.34 7.92 -8.18
N ILE A 38 -0.74 8.42 -9.34
CA ILE A 38 -0.75 7.66 -10.60
C ILE A 38 0.33 8.25 -11.49
N LYS A 39 1.24 7.40 -11.96
CA LYS A 39 2.34 7.74 -12.87
C LYS A 39 2.06 7.19 -14.25
N THR A 40 2.34 8.01 -15.26
CA THR A 40 2.10 7.67 -16.65
C THR A 40 3.38 7.79 -17.47
N ASN A 41 3.46 7.08 -18.59
CA ASN A 41 4.56 7.23 -19.54
C ASN A 41 4.82 8.68 -19.97
N GLN A 42 3.79 9.51 -20.07
CA GLN A 42 3.90 10.90 -20.54
C GLN A 42 4.52 11.82 -19.48
N THR A 43 4.18 11.62 -18.20
CA THR A 43 4.61 12.48 -17.10
C THR A 43 5.87 11.98 -16.41
N ASP A 44 6.02 10.67 -16.26
CA ASP A 44 7.04 10.03 -15.42
C ASP A 44 7.94 9.05 -16.20
N GLY A 45 7.65 8.80 -17.49
CA GLY A 45 8.43 7.89 -18.34
C GLY A 45 8.15 6.40 -18.12
N TYR A 46 7.20 6.05 -17.24
CA TYR A 46 6.71 4.68 -17.03
C TYR A 46 5.30 4.69 -16.42
N ASN A 47 4.57 3.59 -16.59
CA ASN A 47 3.27 3.38 -15.94
C ASN A 47 3.47 2.74 -14.56
N ALA A 48 2.97 3.40 -13.51
CA ALA A 48 2.99 2.90 -12.14
C ALA A 48 1.91 3.56 -11.29
N ILE A 49 1.60 2.91 -10.17
CA ILE A 49 0.81 3.50 -9.11
C ILE A 49 1.65 3.55 -7.84
N GLN A 50 1.49 4.62 -7.07
CA GLN A 50 2.02 4.73 -5.72
C GLN A 50 0.89 4.45 -4.74
N ILE A 51 1.13 3.55 -3.80
CA ILE A 51 0.24 3.25 -2.68
C ILE A 51 0.87 3.70 -1.37
N GLY A 52 0.03 4.15 -0.45
CA GLY A 52 0.41 4.51 0.91
C GLY A 52 -0.19 3.59 1.96
N TYR A 53 0.55 3.33 3.03
CA TYR A 53 0.19 2.45 4.15
C TYR A 53 0.63 3.05 5.50
N ASP A 54 -0.04 2.59 6.56
CA ASP A 54 0.15 3.00 7.96
C ASP A 54 -0.18 4.48 8.21
N GLN A 55 -1.42 4.73 8.63
CA GLN A 55 -1.90 6.08 8.95
C GLN A 55 -1.30 6.59 10.25
N VAL A 56 -0.75 7.81 10.21
CA VAL A 56 -0.06 8.43 11.33
C VAL A 56 -0.54 9.83 11.64
N LYS A 57 -0.11 10.37 12.79
CA LYS A 57 -0.38 11.77 13.13
C LYS A 57 0.46 12.69 12.23
N PRO A 58 -0.04 13.87 11.82
CA PRO A 58 0.72 14.80 10.97
C PRO A 58 2.08 15.21 11.52
N LYS A 59 2.25 15.22 12.85
CA LYS A 59 3.53 15.52 13.52
C LYS A 59 4.62 14.47 13.28
N ALA A 60 4.25 13.27 12.81
CA ALA A 60 5.14 12.16 12.57
C ALA A 60 5.67 12.09 11.13
N ILE A 61 5.21 12.98 10.23
CA ILE A 61 5.66 13.04 8.83
C ILE A 61 6.15 14.45 8.48
N THR A 62 6.96 14.56 7.44
CA THR A 62 7.57 15.83 7.04
C THR A 62 6.57 16.71 6.27
N LYS A 63 6.78 18.04 6.29
CA LYS A 63 5.93 18.99 5.55
C LYS A 63 5.81 18.69 4.03
N PRO A 64 6.89 18.31 3.32
CA PRO A 64 6.78 17.93 1.91
C PRO A 64 5.90 16.70 1.68
N GLU A 65 5.99 15.69 2.52
CA GLU A 65 5.15 14.47 2.43
C GLU A 65 3.68 14.79 2.69
N ILE A 66 3.38 15.65 3.66
CA ILE A 66 2.01 16.15 3.89
C ILE A 66 1.47 16.83 2.62
N GLY A 67 2.28 17.71 2.02
CA GLY A 67 1.89 18.42 0.80
C GLY A 67 1.69 17.48 -0.39
N HIS A 68 2.49 16.42 -0.50
CA HIS A 68 2.33 15.38 -1.50
C HIS A 68 1.02 14.60 -1.32
N LEU A 69 0.77 14.10 -0.11
CA LEU A 69 -0.44 13.31 0.21
C LEU A 69 -1.73 14.13 0.15
N ALA A 70 -1.66 15.44 0.42
CA ALA A 70 -2.79 16.34 0.30
C ALA A 70 -3.32 16.44 -1.13
N LYS A 71 -2.46 16.27 -2.15
CA LYS A 71 -2.88 16.30 -3.57
C LYS A 71 -3.80 15.14 -3.94
N SER A 72 -3.64 14.00 -3.28
CA SER A 72 -4.49 12.82 -3.46
C SER A 72 -5.55 12.67 -2.38
N SER A 73 -5.79 13.73 -1.59
CA SER A 73 -6.69 13.71 -0.43
C SER A 73 -6.45 12.53 0.54
N ALA A 74 -5.22 12.02 0.56
CA ALA A 74 -4.86 10.89 1.40
C ALA A 74 -4.53 11.35 2.82
N PRO A 75 -4.80 10.53 3.84
CA PRO A 75 -4.34 10.83 5.20
C PRO A 75 -2.81 10.81 5.26
N PRO A 76 -2.19 11.32 6.35
CA PRO A 76 -0.76 11.15 6.59
C PRO A 76 -0.41 9.65 6.66
N LEU A 77 0.33 9.16 5.67
CA LEU A 77 0.73 7.75 5.54
C LEU A 77 2.25 7.65 5.70
N ARG A 78 2.72 6.69 6.49
CA ARG A 78 4.14 6.53 6.81
C ARG A 78 4.93 5.87 5.69
N HIS A 79 4.31 4.92 5.00
CA HIS A 79 4.99 4.11 3.99
C HIS A 79 4.38 4.40 2.63
N LEU A 80 5.21 4.73 1.65
CA LEU A 80 4.82 4.89 0.25
C LEU A 80 5.61 3.90 -0.61
N ARG A 81 4.90 3.14 -1.46
CA ARG A 81 5.53 2.25 -2.43
C ARG A 81 4.89 2.30 -3.79
N GLU A 82 5.73 2.08 -4.81
CA GLU A 82 5.31 2.09 -6.20
C GLU A 82 5.24 0.66 -6.74
N TYR A 83 4.19 0.40 -7.50
CA TYR A 83 4.02 -0.81 -8.30
C TYR A 83 3.93 -0.43 -9.76
N ARG A 84 4.75 -1.06 -10.58
CA ARG A 84 4.64 -0.93 -12.04
C ARG A 84 3.41 -1.69 -12.53
N VAL A 85 2.62 -1.00 -13.34
CA VAL A 85 1.39 -1.55 -13.92
C VAL A 85 1.44 -1.39 -15.42
N ASP A 86 0.81 -2.32 -16.14
CA ASP A 86 0.76 -2.26 -17.60
C ASP A 86 -0.14 -1.09 -18.05
N ASP A 87 -1.24 -0.88 -17.32
CA ASP A 87 -2.20 0.19 -17.54
C ASP A 87 -2.54 0.91 -16.22
N SER A 88 -2.16 2.18 -16.14
CA SER A 88 -2.38 3.03 -14.97
C SER A 88 -3.75 3.71 -14.95
N SER A 89 -4.51 3.65 -16.05
CA SER A 89 -5.83 4.30 -16.18
C SER A 89 -6.94 3.59 -15.41
N LYS A 90 -6.67 2.37 -14.94
CA LYS A 90 -7.62 1.52 -14.19
C LYS A 90 -7.71 1.86 -12.69
N PHE A 91 -6.87 2.79 -12.23
CA PHE A 91 -6.80 3.16 -10.82
C PHE A 91 -7.22 4.61 -10.66
N GLU A 92 -7.83 4.91 -9.52
CA GLU A 92 -8.23 6.26 -9.15
C GLU A 92 -7.44 6.72 -7.92
N LEU A 93 -7.25 8.03 -7.80
CA LEU A 93 -6.62 8.60 -6.61
C LEU A 93 -7.53 8.40 -5.40
N ALA A 94 -6.93 8.17 -4.23
CA ALA A 94 -7.61 7.90 -2.97
C ALA A 94 -8.34 6.55 -2.87
N ASP A 95 -8.31 5.72 -3.92
CA ASP A 95 -8.95 4.41 -3.89
C ASP A 95 -8.13 3.41 -3.04
N PRO A 96 -8.75 2.65 -2.11
CA PRO A 96 -8.07 1.56 -1.42
C PRO A 96 -7.83 0.37 -2.35
N VAL A 97 -6.57 -0.04 -2.47
CA VAL A 97 -6.18 -1.31 -3.09
C VAL A 97 -6.50 -2.45 -2.11
N GLN A 98 -7.39 -3.35 -2.54
CA GLN A 98 -7.78 -4.58 -1.83
C GLN A 98 -7.05 -5.81 -2.36
#